data_AF-A0A150VXH6-F1
#
_entry.id   AF-A0A150VXH6-F1
#
_cell.length_a   1.000
_cell.length_b   1.000
_cell.length_c   1.000
_cell.angle_alpha   90.00
_cell.angle_beta   90.00
_cell.angle_gamma   90.00
#
_symmetry.space_group_name_H-M   'P 1'
#
loop_
_entity.id
_entity.type
_entity.pdbx_description
1 polymer ?
#
loop_
_entity_poly.entity_id
_entity_poly.type
_entity_poly.pdbx_seq_one_letter_code
_entity_poly.pdbx_strand_id
1 'polypeptide(L)'
;MTGREGPPATITVRFSVRPGQGEADDFVLGDMVWEGERGRVVSAGHVPDQGVMIDLSVALLLHQLGPLLFGKRRTLSYTGIGSSFRLDFRRDGEGFVSVASKGAPVGRVRAEGLARAVLRAAEELAEEGFSSLPADSGARSDCLAAVREFRVAVEA
;
A
#
# COMPACT_ATOMS: atom_id res chain seq x y z
N MET A 1 -15.24 -34.62 -10.66
CA MET A 1 -14.14 -33.64 -10.78
C MET A 1 -14.21 -32.72 -9.58
N THR A 2 -13.55 -33.10 -8.49
CA THR A 2 -13.45 -32.28 -7.27
C THR A 2 -12.37 -31.23 -7.53
N GLY A 3 -12.79 -30.00 -7.81
CA GLY A 3 -11.87 -28.87 -7.86
C GLY A 3 -11.21 -28.75 -6.50
N ARG A 4 -9.89 -28.99 -6.41
CA ARG A 4 -9.12 -28.50 -5.27
C ARG A 4 -9.22 -26.99 -5.34
N GLU A 5 -10.03 -26.40 -4.45
CA GLU A 5 -9.87 -24.99 -4.11
C GLU A 5 -8.42 -24.84 -3.65
N GLY A 6 -7.59 -24.25 -4.51
CA GLY A 6 -6.32 -23.73 -4.08
C GLY A 6 -6.54 -22.75 -2.93
N PRO A 7 -5.52 -22.47 -2.11
CA PRO A 7 -5.63 -21.44 -1.10
C PRO A 7 -6.18 -20.15 -1.73
N PRO A 8 -7.05 -19.40 -1.03
CA PRO A 8 -7.61 -18.17 -1.57
C PRO A 8 -6.46 -17.27 -2.02
N ALA A 9 -6.55 -16.77 -3.25
CA ALA A 9 -5.54 -15.86 -3.79
C ALA A 9 -5.37 -14.69 -2.82
N THR A 10 -4.14 -14.52 -2.32
CA THR A 10 -3.81 -13.58 -1.25
C THR A 10 -2.71 -12.67 -1.74
N ILE A 11 -2.88 -11.38 -1.50
CA ILE A 11 -1.83 -10.38 -1.68
C ILE A 11 -1.38 -9.94 -0.28
N THR A 12 -0.08 -10.03 -0.03
CA THR A 12 0.57 -9.49 1.16
C THR A 12 1.18 -8.15 0.81
N VAL A 13 1.01 -7.19 1.71
CA VAL A 13 1.53 -5.83 1.60
C VAL A 13 2.39 -5.57 2.83
N ARG A 14 3.53 -4.90 2.66
CA ARG A 14 4.35 -4.40 3.76
C ARG A 14 4.87 -3.01 3.42
N PHE A 15 4.87 -2.16 4.44
CA PHE A 15 5.51 -0.85 4.41
C PHE A 15 6.58 -0.83 5.48
N SER A 16 7.69 -0.15 5.24
CA SER A 16 8.80 -0.11 6.18
C SER A 16 9.57 1.20 6.05
N VAL A 17 10.12 1.68 7.16
CA VAL A 17 11.04 2.82 7.19
C VAL A 17 12.47 2.31 6.95
N ARG A 18 13.26 3.01 6.14
CA ARG A 18 14.68 2.66 5.96
C ARG A 18 15.49 3.05 7.20
N PRO A 19 16.44 2.22 7.65
CA PRO A 19 17.30 2.58 8.78
C PRO A 19 18.34 3.66 8.39
N GLY A 20 18.89 4.34 9.40
CA GLY A 20 20.09 5.18 9.23
C GLY A 20 19.88 6.50 8.49
N GLN A 21 18.67 7.04 8.51
CA GLN A 21 18.32 8.30 7.82
C GLN A 21 18.66 9.57 8.61
N GLY A 22 19.14 9.43 9.85
CA GLY A 22 19.38 10.56 10.74
C GLY A 22 18.15 10.89 11.59
N GLU A 23 17.99 12.17 11.92
CA GLU A 23 16.83 12.67 12.66
C GLU A 23 15.59 12.62 11.76
N ALA A 24 14.48 12.11 12.31
CA ALA A 24 13.25 11.92 11.53
C ALA A 24 12.57 13.27 11.28
N ASP A 25 12.23 13.54 10.02
CA ASP A 25 11.47 14.70 9.58
C ASP A 25 10.24 14.29 8.74
N ASP A 26 9.53 15.23 8.12
CA ASP A 26 8.35 14.92 7.30
C ASP A 26 8.66 14.13 6.01
N PHE A 27 9.93 13.84 5.71
CA PHE A 27 10.39 13.22 4.47
C PHE A 27 10.98 11.82 4.67
N VAL A 28 10.63 11.13 5.77
CA VAL A 28 11.09 9.76 6.06
C VAL A 28 10.95 8.85 4.84
N LEU A 29 12.08 8.25 4.45
CA LEU A 29 12.15 7.35 3.32
C LEU A 29 11.87 5.91 3.77
N GLY A 30 11.27 5.14 2.88
CA GLY A 30 10.89 3.79 3.19
C GLY A 30 10.71 2.95 1.94
N ASP A 31 10.21 1.74 2.17
CA ASP A 31 9.97 0.77 1.12
C ASP A 31 8.57 0.16 1.21
N MET A 32 8.02 -0.12 0.03
CA MET A 32 6.78 -0.85 -0.17
C MET A 32 7.08 -2.19 -0.81
N VAL A 33 6.53 -3.26 -0.25
CA VAL A 33 6.61 -4.62 -0.78
C VAL A 33 5.20 -5.13 -1.02
N TRP A 34 4.98 -5.65 -2.23
CA TRP A 34 3.72 -6.25 -2.65
C TRP A 34 4.00 -7.62 -3.23
N GLU A 35 3.35 -8.63 -2.67
CA GLU A 35 3.59 -10.02 -3.02
C GLU A 35 2.26 -10.74 -3.19
N GLY A 36 2.09 -11.43 -4.31
CA GLY A 36 0.92 -12.25 -4.61
C GLY A 36 1.32 -13.49 -5.38
N GLU A 37 0.32 -14.25 -5.82
CA GLU A 37 0.52 -15.55 -6.47
C GLU A 37 1.23 -15.47 -7.83
N ARG A 38 1.37 -14.27 -8.42
CA ARG A 38 1.98 -14.06 -9.73
C ARG A 38 3.31 -13.31 -9.70
N GLY A 39 3.71 -12.80 -8.53
CA GLY A 39 4.98 -12.11 -8.41
C GLY A 39 5.10 -11.26 -7.16
N ARG A 40 6.31 -10.71 -7.02
CA ARG A 40 6.70 -9.80 -5.95
C ARG A 40 7.28 -8.53 -6.57
N VAL A 41 6.84 -7.38 -6.09
CA VAL A 41 7.36 -6.07 -6.49
C VAL A 41 7.74 -5.27 -5.25
N VAL A 42 8.84 -4.53 -5.36
CA VAL A 42 9.44 -3.78 -4.26
C VAL A 42 9.83 -2.40 -4.76
N SER A 43 9.67 -1.36 -3.95
CA SER A 43 10.13 -0.01 -4.31
C SER A 43 11.66 0.15 -4.29
N ALA A 44 12.34 -0.61 -3.43
CA ALA A 44 13.80 -0.67 -3.36
C ALA A 44 14.42 -1.30 -4.62
N GLY A 45 15.67 -0.95 -4.89
CA GLY A 45 16.48 -1.49 -5.98
C GLY A 45 16.25 -0.84 -7.35
N HIS A 46 15.42 0.21 -7.42
CA HIS A 46 15.18 0.97 -8.65
C HIS A 46 16.08 2.20 -8.71
N VAL A 47 16.86 2.40 -9.78
CA VAL A 47 17.79 3.54 -9.88
C VAL A 47 17.07 4.83 -10.32
N PRO A 48 17.27 5.97 -9.63
CA PRO A 48 17.99 6.12 -8.36
C PRO A 48 17.17 5.58 -7.17
N ASP A 49 17.79 4.78 -6.32
CA ASP A 49 17.11 4.04 -5.24
C ASP A 49 17.01 4.88 -3.97
N GLN A 50 16.28 5.99 -4.07
CA GLN A 50 16.16 6.94 -2.96
C GLN A 50 15.10 6.51 -1.92
N GLY A 51 14.32 5.46 -2.18
CA GLY A 51 13.17 5.10 -1.34
C GLY A 51 11.96 5.97 -1.63
N VAL A 52 10.81 5.61 -1.05
CA VAL A 52 9.58 6.42 -1.11
C VAL A 52 9.47 7.28 0.14
N MET A 53 8.95 8.50 0.04
CA MET A 53 8.54 9.26 1.24
C MET A 53 7.35 8.54 1.87
N ILE A 54 7.60 7.68 2.85
CA ILE A 54 6.73 6.51 3.13
C ILE A 54 5.40 6.93 3.73
N ASP A 55 5.39 7.83 4.70
CA ASP A 55 4.17 8.29 5.36
C ASP A 55 3.23 9.01 4.38
N LEU A 56 3.78 9.95 3.62
CA LEU A 56 3.03 10.67 2.57
C LEU A 56 2.55 9.70 1.48
N SER A 57 3.39 8.74 1.10
CA SER A 57 3.08 7.75 0.07
C SER A 57 1.96 6.80 0.50
N VAL A 58 1.95 6.37 1.76
CA VAL A 58 0.88 5.53 2.32
C VAL A 58 -0.40 6.33 2.47
N ALA A 59 -0.35 7.56 2.99
CA ALA A 59 -1.51 8.44 3.08
C ALA A 59 -2.19 8.63 1.70
N LEU A 60 -1.40 8.95 0.67
CA LEU A 60 -1.87 9.08 -0.71
C LEU A 60 -2.47 7.77 -1.23
N LEU A 61 -1.81 6.64 -0.99
CA LEU A 61 -2.30 5.33 -1.41
C LEU A 61 -3.68 5.05 -0.82
N LEU A 62 -3.85 5.19 0.50
CA LEU A 62 -5.12 4.93 1.19
C LEU A 62 -6.25 5.81 0.64
N HIS A 63 -5.97 7.10 0.48
CA HIS A 63 -6.91 8.07 -0.09
C HIS A 63 -7.37 7.69 -1.51
N GLN A 64 -6.42 7.30 -2.37
CA GLN A 64 -6.72 6.96 -3.77
C GLN A 64 -7.33 5.56 -3.95
N LEU A 65 -6.94 4.61 -3.09
CA LEU A 65 -7.33 3.22 -3.19
C LEU A 65 -8.76 2.98 -2.68
N GLY A 66 -9.19 3.72 -1.65
CA GLY A 66 -10.55 3.64 -1.10
C GLY A 66 -11.65 3.69 -2.18
N PRO A 67 -11.72 4.73 -3.02
CA PRO A 67 -12.71 4.80 -4.10
C PRO A 67 -12.72 3.58 -5.03
N LEU A 68 -11.57 2.94 -5.27
CA LEU A 68 -11.50 1.73 -6.08
C LEU A 68 -12.05 0.50 -5.33
N LEU A 69 -11.63 0.31 -4.08
CA LEU A 69 -12.04 -0.84 -3.25
C LEU A 69 -13.51 -0.80 -2.85
N PHE A 70 -14.11 0.38 -2.79
CA PHE A 70 -15.54 0.57 -2.47
C PHE A 70 -16.41 0.86 -3.71
N GLY A 71 -15.88 0.63 -4.91
CA GLY A 71 -16.67 0.50 -6.14
C GLY A 71 -16.99 1.82 -6.84
N LYS A 72 -16.49 2.94 -6.31
CA LYS A 72 -16.62 4.28 -6.89
C LYS A 72 -15.71 4.49 -8.10
N ARG A 73 -14.65 3.68 -8.24
CA ARG A 73 -13.66 3.73 -9.34
C ARG A 73 -13.26 2.32 -9.79
N ARG A 74 -12.98 2.13 -11.08
CA ARG A 74 -12.59 0.81 -11.64
C ARG A 74 -11.09 0.61 -11.83
N THR A 75 -10.33 1.67 -12.03
CA THR A 75 -8.89 1.61 -12.30
C THR A 75 -8.15 2.65 -11.49
N LEU A 76 -6.97 2.35 -10.98
CA LEU A 76 -6.10 3.29 -10.28
C LEU A 76 -4.66 3.06 -10.73
N SER A 77 -3.95 4.14 -11.02
CA SER A 77 -2.50 4.14 -11.19
C SER A 77 -1.90 5.02 -10.11
N TYR A 78 -1.17 4.39 -9.19
CA TYR A 78 -0.56 5.01 -8.03
C TYR A 78 0.95 5.09 -8.24
N THR A 79 1.58 6.22 -7.88
CA THR A 79 3.03 6.40 -7.89
C THR A 79 3.47 6.87 -6.51
N GLY A 80 4.46 6.19 -5.92
CA GLY A 80 5.02 6.57 -4.62
C GLY A 80 5.68 7.94 -4.68
N ILE A 81 5.49 8.74 -3.63
CA ILE A 81 6.04 10.09 -3.55
C ILE A 81 7.56 10.00 -3.41
N GLY A 82 8.29 10.82 -4.17
CA GLY A 82 9.75 10.79 -4.21
C GLY A 82 10.35 9.58 -4.96
N SER A 83 9.53 8.77 -5.65
CA SER A 83 9.98 7.55 -6.32
C SER A 83 9.36 7.36 -7.71
N SER A 84 9.96 6.47 -8.49
CA SER A 84 9.38 5.94 -9.74
C SER A 84 8.60 4.62 -9.54
N PHE A 85 8.46 4.17 -8.29
CA PHE A 85 7.69 3.00 -7.94
C PHE A 85 6.20 3.23 -8.22
N ARG A 86 5.60 2.35 -9.01
CA ARG A 86 4.22 2.48 -9.50
C ARG A 86 3.45 1.19 -9.32
N LEU A 87 2.19 1.32 -8.93
CA LEU A 87 1.23 0.22 -8.87
C LEU A 87 0.00 0.57 -9.71
N ASP A 88 -0.48 -0.40 -10.47
CA ASP A 88 -1.69 -0.32 -11.26
C ASP A 88 -2.70 -1.32 -10.71
N PHE A 89 -3.89 -0.82 -10.39
CA PHE A 89 -5.02 -1.58 -9.84
C PHE A 89 -6.17 -1.57 -10.82
N ARG A 90 -6.82 -2.72 -10.99
CA ARG A 90 -8.04 -2.83 -11.80
C ARG A 90 -9.07 -3.69 -11.09
N ARG A 91 -10.22 -3.10 -10.78
CA ARG A 91 -11.38 -3.79 -10.27
C ARG A 91 -12.27 -4.27 -11.42
N ASP A 92 -12.71 -5.51 -11.35
CA ASP A 92 -13.69 -6.07 -12.28
C ASP A 92 -15.14 -6.01 -11.73
N GLY A 93 -16.09 -6.46 -12.54
CA GLY A 93 -17.51 -6.49 -12.18
C GLY A 93 -17.86 -7.50 -11.08
N GLU A 94 -16.98 -8.47 -10.79
CA GLU A 94 -17.17 -9.49 -9.77
C GLU A 94 -16.58 -9.07 -8.41
N GLY A 95 -15.98 -7.86 -8.33
CA GLY A 95 -15.40 -7.33 -7.11
C GLY A 95 -13.98 -7.83 -6.81
N PHE A 96 -13.29 -8.43 -7.79
CA PHE A 96 -11.87 -8.71 -7.67
C PHE A 96 -11.03 -7.54 -8.17
N VAL A 97 -9.84 -7.40 -7.59
CA VAL A 97 -8.85 -6.40 -7.94
C VAL A 97 -7.59 -7.11 -8.40
N SER A 98 -7.17 -6.80 -9.63
CA SER A 98 -5.85 -7.17 -10.15
C SER A 98 -4.84 -6.09 -9.81
N VAL A 99 -3.64 -6.49 -9.39
CA VAL A 99 -2.53 -5.61 -9.03
C VAL A 99 -1.33 -5.92 -9.93
N ALA A 100 -0.69 -4.88 -10.47
CA ALA A 100 0.51 -4.97 -11.27
C ALA A 100 1.45 -3.79 -11.01
N SER A 101 2.72 -3.93 -11.38
CA SER A 101 3.70 -2.83 -11.42
C SER A 101 4.37 -2.81 -12.78
N LYS A 102 4.25 -1.69 -13.52
CA LYS A 102 4.88 -1.51 -14.85
C LYS A 102 4.63 -2.71 -15.80
N GLY A 103 3.43 -3.28 -15.74
CA GLY A 103 3.03 -4.45 -16.54
C GLY A 103 3.37 -5.81 -15.94
N ALA A 104 4.20 -5.89 -14.90
CA ALA A 104 4.47 -7.13 -14.18
C ALA A 104 3.32 -7.45 -13.20
N PRO A 105 2.62 -8.59 -13.35
CA PRO A 105 1.50 -8.94 -12.48
C PRO A 105 1.97 -9.34 -11.08
N VAL A 106 1.28 -8.87 -10.05
CA VAL A 106 1.48 -9.27 -8.65
C VAL A 106 0.47 -10.37 -8.28
N GLY A 107 -0.81 -10.12 -8.57
CA GLY A 107 -1.87 -11.07 -8.28
C GLY A 107 -3.27 -10.51 -8.50
N ARG A 108 -4.29 -11.34 -8.22
CA ARG A 108 -5.71 -10.95 -8.19
C ARG A 108 -6.37 -11.44 -6.90
N VAL A 109 -7.04 -10.55 -6.19
CA VAL A 109 -7.69 -10.84 -4.90
C VAL A 109 -9.05 -10.15 -4.80
N ARG A 110 -9.93 -10.59 -3.91
CA ARG A 110 -11.17 -9.86 -3.58
C ARG A 110 -10.83 -8.46 -3.06
N ALA A 111 -11.64 -7.45 -3.41
CA ALA A 111 -11.45 -6.08 -2.94
C ALA A 111 -11.35 -6.00 -1.40
N GLU A 112 -12.18 -6.76 -0.68
CA GLU A 112 -12.15 -6.85 0.79
C GLU A 112 -10.83 -7.41 1.32
N GLY A 113 -10.32 -8.47 0.69
CA GLY A 113 -9.04 -9.07 1.06
C GLY A 113 -7.88 -8.10 0.83
N LEU A 114 -7.90 -7.35 -0.27
CA LEU A 114 -6.92 -6.31 -0.54
C LEU A 114 -7.00 -5.16 0.47
N ALA A 115 -8.22 -4.73 0.78
CA ALA A 115 -8.45 -3.64 1.73
C ALA A 115 -7.88 -3.98 3.12
N ARG A 116 -8.14 -5.20 3.60
CA ARG A 116 -7.59 -5.69 4.88
C ARG A 116 -6.07 -5.81 4.86
N ALA A 117 -5.48 -6.31 3.77
CA ALA A 117 -4.03 -6.42 3.65
C ALA A 117 -3.33 -5.05 3.67
N VAL A 118 -3.89 -4.06 2.97
CA VAL A 118 -3.36 -2.69 2.95
C VAL A 118 -3.57 -1.98 4.28
N LEU A 119 -4.76 -2.11 4.88
CA LEU A 119 -5.05 -1.52 6.20
C LEU A 119 -4.07 -2.06 7.25
N ARG A 120 -3.92 -3.39 7.32
CA ARG A 120 -2.98 -4.03 8.26
C ARG A 120 -1.56 -3.51 8.09
N ALA A 121 -1.06 -3.45 6.86
CA ALA A 121 0.29 -2.97 6.59
C ALA A 121 0.47 -1.48 6.97
N ALA A 122 -0.56 -0.66 6.79
CA ALA A 122 -0.54 0.75 7.17
C ALA A 122 -0.61 0.94 8.69
N GLU A 123 -1.37 0.10 9.40
CA GLU A 123 -1.41 0.07 10.87
C GLU A 123 -0.06 -0.40 11.44
N GLU A 124 0.55 -1.43 10.87
CA GLU A 124 1.90 -1.88 11.25
C GLU A 124 2.94 -0.76 11.06
N LEU A 125 2.90 -0.05 9.93
CA LEU A 125 3.76 1.13 9.72
C LEU A 125 3.50 2.22 10.77
N ALA A 126 2.24 2.46 11.10
CA ALA A 126 1.88 3.45 12.10
C ALA A 126 2.39 3.08 13.49
N GLU A 127 2.30 1.82 13.87
CA GLU A 127 2.78 1.34 15.16
C GLU A 127 4.32 1.36 15.25
N GLU A 128 5.01 0.90 14.20
CA GLU A 128 6.47 0.78 14.18
C GLU A 128 7.18 2.12 13.90
N GLY A 129 6.71 2.88 12.90
CA GLY A 129 7.38 4.07 12.37
C GLY A 129 7.19 5.34 13.20
N PHE A 130 6.03 5.50 13.85
CA PHE A 130 5.70 6.73 14.58
C PHE A 130 6.42 6.91 15.92
N SER A 131 7.14 5.90 16.39
CA SER A 131 7.95 6.01 17.60
C SER A 131 9.15 6.96 17.45
N SER A 132 9.52 7.33 16.21
CA SER A 132 10.69 8.17 15.90
C SER A 132 10.38 9.58 15.37
N LEU A 133 9.14 9.86 14.97
CA LEU A 133 8.75 11.15 14.36
C LEU A 133 8.32 12.20 15.41
N PRO A 134 8.62 13.50 15.20
CA PRO A 134 8.12 14.58 16.03
C PRO A 134 6.60 14.57 16.15
N ALA A 135 6.08 14.95 17.32
CA ALA A 135 4.65 14.91 17.60
C ALA A 135 3.82 15.85 16.70
N ASP A 136 4.45 16.91 16.20
CA ASP A 136 3.93 17.95 15.33
C ASP A 136 4.19 17.70 13.83
N SER A 137 4.75 16.55 13.47
CA SER A 137 4.95 16.15 12.06
C SER A 137 3.63 16.15 11.30
N GLY A 138 3.58 16.95 10.22
CA GLY A 138 2.43 17.01 9.32
C GLY A 138 2.23 15.69 8.59
N ALA A 139 3.34 15.09 8.09
CA ALA A 139 3.30 13.81 7.40
C ALA A 139 2.74 12.68 8.28
N ARG A 140 3.13 12.65 9.56
CA ARG A 140 2.59 11.74 10.56
C ARG A 140 1.09 11.95 10.78
N SER A 141 0.67 13.19 10.98
CA SER A 141 -0.74 13.53 11.21
C SER A 141 -1.61 13.09 10.03
N ASP A 142 -1.17 13.38 8.81
CA ASP A 142 -1.85 13.02 7.57
C ASP A 142 -1.95 11.50 7.37
N CYS A 143 -0.85 10.78 7.60
CA CYS A 143 -0.82 9.32 7.52
C CYS A 143 -1.78 8.68 8.54
N LEU A 144 -1.74 9.14 9.79
CA LEU A 144 -2.67 8.68 10.84
C LEU A 144 -4.13 8.98 10.52
N ALA A 145 -4.42 10.16 9.96
CA ALA A 145 -5.77 10.51 9.53
C ALA A 145 -6.25 9.58 8.40
N ALA A 146 -5.41 9.35 7.39
CA ALA A 146 -5.71 8.46 6.28
C ALA A 146 -5.95 7.01 6.74
N VAL A 147 -5.14 6.50 7.69
CA VAL A 147 -5.34 5.16 8.29
C VAL A 147 -6.70 5.08 8.99
N ARG A 148 -7.04 6.07 9.82
CA ARG A 148 -8.33 6.08 10.53
C ARG A 148 -9.52 6.12 9.57
N GLU A 149 -9.48 6.98 8.56
CA GLU A 149 -10.54 7.10 7.56
C GLU A 149 -10.69 5.82 6.74
N PHE A 150 -9.57 5.23 6.33
CA PHE A 150 -9.57 3.99 5.56
C PHE A 150 -10.10 2.82 6.41
N ARG A 151 -9.72 2.72 7.69
CA ARG A 151 -10.26 1.72 8.62
C ARG A 151 -11.77 1.81 8.73
N VAL A 152 -12.32 3.00 8.97
CA VAL A 152 -13.77 3.21 9.04
C VAL A 152 -14.46 2.72 7.77
N ALA A 153 -13.87 2.95 6.59
CA ALA A 153 -14.43 2.49 5.33
C ALA A 153 -14.31 0.96 5.13
N VAL A 154 -13.27 0.31 5.66
CA VAL A 154 -13.08 -1.15 5.60
C VAL A 154 -14.01 -1.90 6.56
N GLU A 155 -14.34 -1.27 7.70
CA GLU A 155 -15.18 -1.85 8.75
C GLU A 155 -16.69 -1.57 8.57
N ALA A 156 -17.05 -0.65 7.68
CA ALA A 156 -18.44 -0.29 7.35
C ALA A 156 -19.15 -1.36 6.50
#